data_AF-A0A2X3M4E2-F1
#
_entry.id   AF-A0A2X3M4E2-F1
#
_cell.length_a   1.000
_cell.length_b   1.000
_cell.length_c   1.000
_cell.angle_alpha   90.00
_cell.angle_beta   90.00
_cell.angle_gamma   90.00
#
_symmetry.space_group_name_H-M   'P 1'
#
loop_
_entity.id
_entity.type
_entity.pdbx_description
1 polymer ?
#
loop_
_entity_poly.entity_id
_entity_poly.type
_entity_poly.pdbx_seq_one_letter_code
_entity_poly.pdbx_strand_id
1 'polypeptide(L)'
;MEWLTYGSGYLAGMKLGGTPLVEYTRDRLHRETVRSFGSRAGSNAAYELTSTYTPAGQLQSQHLNSLVYDRDYGWNDNGDLVRISGPRQTREYGYSATGRLESVRTLAPDLDIRIPYATDPAGNRLPDPELHPDSTLTAWPDNRIAEDAHYVYHYDEYGRLTEKTDRIPTGVIRTDDERTHHYHYDSQHRLVFHTRIQHGEPLVESRYLYDPLGRRMAKRVWRRERDLTGWMSLSRKPEETWYGWDGDRLTTVQTDTTRIQTVYQPGSFTPLIRVETENGEREKAQRRSLAEKLQQEGSEDGHGVVFPAELVGLLDRLEGEIRANCVSSESRQWLAQCGLTVERLAAQIEPVYLPERKIHLYHCDHRGLPLALISEDGNTAWSAEYDEWGNQLNEENPHHLHQPYRLPGQQYDKESGLYYNRHRYYDPLQGRYITPDPIGLRGGWNMYQYPLNPIQVIDPMGLDAIENMTSGGLIYAVSGVPGLIAANSITNSAYQFGYDMDAIVGGAHNGAADAMRHCYLMCRMTKTFGSTIADVIGKKS
;
A
#
# COMPACT_ATOMS: atom_id res chain seq x y z
N MET A 1 -4.59 -16.10 -12.03
CA MET A 1 -3.76 -15.27 -12.91
C MET A 1 -2.36 -15.85 -12.89
N GLU A 2 -1.67 -15.76 -14.02
CA GLU A 2 -0.31 -16.32 -14.15
C GLU A 2 0.59 -15.28 -14.79
N TRP A 3 1.76 -15.07 -14.19
CA TRP A 3 2.82 -14.29 -14.79
C TRP A 3 3.52 -15.10 -15.87
N LEU A 4 3.84 -14.45 -16.98
CA LEU A 4 4.62 -15.00 -18.07
C LEU A 4 6.02 -14.42 -17.99
N THR A 5 7.03 -15.28 -18.07
CA THR A 5 8.44 -14.88 -18.02
C THR A 5 9.22 -15.48 -19.18
N TYR A 6 10.29 -14.81 -19.59
CA TYR A 6 11.24 -15.33 -20.58
C TYR A 6 12.68 -15.32 -20.04
N GLY A 7 13.53 -16.20 -20.58
CA GLY A 7 14.93 -16.31 -20.18
C GLY A 7 15.10 -16.59 -18.68
N SER A 8 15.96 -15.81 -18.01
CA SER A 8 16.28 -15.94 -16.59
C SER A 8 15.24 -15.34 -15.62
N GLY A 9 13.95 -15.31 -16.02
CA GLY A 9 12.86 -14.84 -15.16
C GLY A 9 12.36 -13.42 -15.45
N TYR A 10 12.70 -12.83 -16.59
CA TYR A 10 12.22 -11.50 -16.95
C TYR A 10 10.73 -11.51 -17.31
N LEU A 11 10.00 -10.50 -16.84
CA LEU A 11 8.57 -10.39 -17.03
C LEU A 11 8.21 -10.13 -18.50
N ALA A 12 7.47 -11.05 -19.10
CA ALA A 12 6.92 -10.96 -20.46
C ALA A 12 5.49 -10.42 -20.45
N GLY A 13 4.70 -10.76 -19.44
CA GLY A 13 3.29 -10.40 -19.37
C GLY A 13 2.55 -11.10 -18.26
N MET A 14 1.23 -10.97 -18.26
CA MET A 14 0.31 -11.64 -17.35
C MET A 14 -0.93 -12.09 -18.10
N LYS A 15 -1.43 -13.28 -17.77
CA LYS A 15 -2.69 -13.82 -18.31
C LYS A 15 -3.70 -14.14 -17.21
N LEU A 16 -4.97 -14.02 -17.56
CA LEU A 16 -6.09 -14.51 -16.76
C LEU A 16 -6.66 -15.75 -17.44
N GLY A 17 -6.42 -16.93 -16.84
CA GLY A 17 -6.71 -18.20 -17.50
C GLY A 17 -5.82 -18.37 -18.73
N GLY A 18 -6.42 -18.60 -19.90
CA GLY A 18 -5.72 -18.69 -21.19
C GLY A 18 -5.53 -17.36 -21.92
N THR A 19 -6.07 -16.25 -21.41
CA THR A 19 -6.14 -14.97 -22.15
C THR A 19 -5.07 -13.98 -21.65
N PRO A 20 -4.18 -13.46 -22.51
CA PRO A 20 -3.27 -12.37 -22.18
C PRO A 20 -4.03 -11.14 -21.70
N LEU A 21 -3.57 -10.54 -20.61
CA LEU A 21 -4.16 -9.35 -20.01
C LEU A 21 -3.20 -8.15 -20.04
N VAL A 22 -1.93 -8.40 -19.72
CA VAL A 22 -0.85 -7.40 -19.77
C VAL A 22 0.32 -7.98 -20.53
N GLU A 23 0.94 -7.20 -21.40
CA GLU A 23 2.16 -7.58 -22.11
C GLU A 23 3.23 -6.50 -21.98
N TYR A 24 4.49 -6.91 -21.97
CA TYR A 24 5.65 -6.03 -21.85
C TYR A 24 6.62 -6.25 -23.01
N THR A 25 7.01 -5.15 -23.66
CA THR A 25 8.23 -5.10 -24.46
C THR A 25 9.35 -4.48 -23.64
N ARG A 26 10.56 -5.02 -23.79
CA ARG A 26 11.74 -4.57 -23.05
C ARG A 26 12.92 -4.34 -23.97
N ASP A 27 13.81 -3.43 -23.55
CA ASP A 27 15.08 -3.21 -24.22
C ASP A 27 16.14 -4.27 -23.83
N ARG A 28 17.37 -4.10 -24.36
CA ARG A 28 18.50 -4.99 -24.08
C ARG A 28 18.98 -4.94 -22.63
N LEU A 29 18.60 -3.91 -21.86
CA LEU A 29 18.88 -3.79 -20.43
C LEU A 29 17.68 -4.27 -19.59
N HIS A 30 16.72 -4.95 -20.22
CA HIS A 30 15.51 -5.48 -19.60
C HIS A 30 14.61 -4.41 -18.96
N ARG A 31 14.73 -3.14 -19.38
CA ARG A 31 13.83 -2.07 -18.96
C ARG A 31 12.56 -2.11 -19.80
N GLU A 32 11.42 -1.78 -19.18
CA GLU A 32 10.13 -1.72 -19.86
C GLU A 32 10.14 -0.57 -20.87
N THR A 33 9.94 -0.89 -22.15
CA THR A 33 9.79 0.12 -23.22
C THR A 33 8.36 0.25 -23.70
N VAL A 34 7.59 -0.83 -23.65
CA VAL A 34 6.15 -0.79 -23.97
C VAL A 34 5.39 -1.67 -22.97
N ARG A 35 4.24 -1.19 -22.51
CA ARG A 35 3.24 -1.99 -21.80
C ARG A 35 1.90 -1.88 -22.49
N SER A 36 1.27 -3.02 -22.71
CA SER A 36 -0.03 -3.12 -23.37
C SER A 36 -1.06 -3.77 -22.45
N PHE A 37 -2.31 -3.28 -22.48
CA PHE A 37 -3.43 -3.80 -21.68
C PHE A 37 -4.76 -3.68 -22.45
N GLY A 38 -5.74 -4.52 -22.08
CA GLY A 38 -7.07 -4.49 -22.67
C GLY A 38 -7.18 -5.31 -23.95
N SER A 39 -8.36 -5.29 -24.57
CA SER A 39 -9.07 -6.40 -25.27
C SER A 39 -8.40 -7.13 -26.45
N ARG A 40 -7.11 -7.42 -26.37
CA ARG A 40 -6.47 -8.75 -26.20
C ARG A 40 -4.98 -8.58 -26.56
N ALA A 41 -4.25 -7.98 -25.62
CA ALA A 41 -2.85 -7.51 -25.67
C ALA A 41 -1.93 -8.01 -26.81
N GLY A 42 -1.13 -7.08 -27.34
CA GLY A 42 -0.42 -7.16 -28.61
C GLY A 42 -0.77 -5.94 -29.46
N SER A 43 -0.77 -6.06 -30.80
CA SER A 43 -1.00 -4.93 -31.73
C SER A 43 -2.40 -4.27 -31.67
N ASN A 44 -3.35 -4.85 -30.94
CA ASN A 44 -4.74 -4.37 -30.81
C ASN A 44 -5.06 -3.85 -29.40
N ALA A 45 -4.04 -3.51 -28.61
CA ALA A 45 -4.23 -3.07 -27.23
C ALA A 45 -4.99 -1.74 -27.17
N ALA A 46 -5.99 -1.68 -26.29
CA ALA A 46 -6.75 -0.46 -26.05
C ALA A 46 -5.94 0.55 -25.22
N TYR A 47 -5.01 0.05 -24.41
CA TYR A 47 -4.02 0.82 -23.67
C TYR A 47 -2.62 0.42 -24.11
N GLU A 48 -1.80 1.39 -24.50
CA GLU A 48 -0.37 1.18 -24.76
C GLU A 48 0.43 2.34 -24.15
N LEU A 49 1.38 2.00 -23.28
CA LEU A 49 2.31 2.94 -22.65
C LEU A 49 3.71 2.70 -23.18
N THR A 50 4.27 3.67 -23.89
CA THR A 50 5.66 3.70 -24.33
C THR A 50 6.52 4.46 -23.32
N SER A 51 7.61 3.84 -22.87
CA SER A 51 8.59 4.45 -21.97
C SER A 51 9.94 4.60 -22.66
N THR A 52 10.54 5.78 -22.57
CA THR A 52 11.89 6.06 -23.08
C THR A 52 12.83 6.43 -21.95
N TYR A 53 14.14 6.27 -22.16
CA TYR A 53 15.16 6.49 -21.15
C TYR A 53 16.32 7.29 -21.71
N THR A 54 16.93 8.13 -20.86
CA THR A 54 18.17 8.82 -21.17
C THR A 54 19.32 7.82 -21.35
N PRO A 55 20.46 8.22 -21.95
CA PRO A 55 21.67 7.38 -21.98
C PRO A 55 22.17 6.97 -20.59
N ALA A 56 21.95 7.81 -19.57
CA ALA A 56 22.24 7.51 -18.17
C ALA A 56 21.23 6.53 -17.52
N GLY A 57 20.15 6.20 -18.25
CA GLY A 57 19.16 5.22 -17.86
C GLY A 57 18.04 5.72 -16.97
N GLN A 58 17.87 7.04 -16.88
CA GLN A 58 16.74 7.69 -16.22
C GLN A 58 15.52 7.70 -17.14
N LEU A 59 14.34 7.49 -16.59
CA LEU A 59 13.08 7.62 -17.33
C LEU A 59 12.95 9.01 -17.94
N GLN A 60 12.79 9.10 -19.27
CA GLN A 60 12.74 10.34 -20.02
C GLN A 60 11.32 10.71 -20.42
N SER A 61 10.53 9.73 -20.86
CA SER A 61 9.12 9.94 -21.17
C SER A 61 8.28 8.70 -20.92
N GLN A 62 7.00 8.93 -20.69
CA GLN A 62 5.93 7.95 -20.60
C GLN A 62 4.76 8.47 -21.42
N HIS A 63 4.58 7.94 -22.62
CA HIS A 63 3.54 8.39 -23.55
C HIS A 63 2.57 7.27 -23.84
N LEU A 64 1.29 7.60 -23.83
CA LEU A 64 0.21 6.69 -24.10
C LEU A 64 -0.22 6.80 -25.57
N ASN A 65 -0.90 5.77 -26.06
CA ASN A 65 -1.70 5.84 -27.29
C ASN A 65 -2.86 6.86 -27.20
N SER A 66 -3.10 7.45 -26.03
CA SER A 66 -3.97 8.58 -25.75
C SER A 66 -3.20 9.64 -24.97
N LEU A 67 -3.14 10.89 -25.45
CA LEU A 67 -2.28 11.93 -24.86
C LEU A 67 -2.63 12.33 -23.41
N VAL A 68 -3.73 11.83 -22.82
CA VAL A 68 -4.31 12.34 -21.56
C VAL A 68 -3.38 12.25 -20.36
N TYR A 69 -2.50 11.25 -20.31
CA TYR A 69 -1.58 11.04 -19.18
C TYR A 69 -0.10 11.00 -19.58
N ASP A 70 0.24 11.59 -20.73
CA ASP A 70 1.63 11.68 -21.18
C ASP A 70 2.48 12.45 -20.16
N ARG A 71 3.70 11.98 -19.92
CA ARG A 71 4.64 12.62 -19.01
C ARG A 71 6.04 12.64 -19.59
N ASP A 72 6.64 13.82 -19.62
CA ASP A 72 8.05 14.02 -19.91
C ASP A 72 8.81 14.41 -18.65
N TYR A 73 9.95 13.77 -18.43
CA TYR A 73 10.76 13.88 -17.22
C TYR A 73 12.06 14.62 -17.55
N GLY A 74 12.29 15.76 -16.89
CA GLY A 74 13.49 16.56 -17.01
C GLY A 74 14.41 16.36 -15.82
N TRP A 75 15.66 16.00 -16.09
CA TRP A 75 16.69 15.73 -15.09
C TRP A 75 17.82 16.75 -15.19
N ASN A 76 18.42 17.12 -14.06
CA ASN A 76 19.64 17.90 -14.05
C ASN A 76 20.89 16.99 -14.09
N ASP A 77 22.08 17.59 -14.20
CA ASP A 77 23.35 16.86 -14.27
C ASP A 77 23.69 16.11 -12.96
N ASN A 78 23.07 16.48 -11.83
CA ASN A 78 23.23 15.78 -10.55
C ASN A 78 22.33 14.53 -10.44
N GLY A 79 21.41 14.34 -11.39
CA GLY A 79 20.44 13.25 -11.38
C GLY A 79 19.13 13.55 -10.63
N ASP A 80 18.90 14.81 -10.25
CA ASP A 80 17.63 15.24 -9.65
C ASP A 80 16.55 15.44 -10.72
N LEU A 81 15.32 15.06 -10.39
CA LEU A 81 14.15 15.23 -11.25
C LEU A 81 13.64 16.67 -11.10
N VAL A 82 14.07 17.55 -11.99
CA VAL A 82 13.76 18.99 -11.91
C VAL A 82 12.47 19.38 -12.62
N ARG A 83 11.91 18.50 -13.47
CA ARG A 83 10.68 18.80 -14.20
C ARG A 83 9.86 17.56 -14.51
N ILE A 84 8.53 17.66 -14.38
CA ILE A 84 7.58 16.74 -15.00
C ILE A 84 6.60 17.59 -15.82
N SER A 85 6.57 17.36 -17.13
CA SER A 85 5.63 18.02 -18.05
C SER A 85 4.55 17.02 -18.46
N GLY A 86 3.29 17.38 -18.25
CA GLY A 86 2.14 16.66 -18.78
C GLY A 86 1.28 17.54 -19.68
N PRO A 87 0.14 17.02 -20.18
CA PRO A 87 -0.65 17.70 -21.22
C PRO A 87 -1.34 18.97 -20.71
N ARG A 88 -1.68 19.00 -19.42
CA ARG A 88 -2.42 20.09 -18.78
C ARG A 88 -1.51 21.08 -18.05
N GLN A 89 -0.39 20.60 -17.51
CA GLN A 89 0.48 21.38 -16.65
C GLN A 89 1.91 20.82 -16.63
N THR A 90 2.86 21.69 -16.33
CA THR A 90 4.24 21.34 -16.01
C THR A 90 4.53 21.66 -14.54
N ARG A 91 5.20 20.74 -13.85
CA ARG A 91 5.73 20.94 -12.51
C ARG A 91 7.25 21.03 -12.57
N GLU A 92 7.81 22.09 -12.01
CA GLU A 92 9.25 22.31 -11.85
C GLU A 92 9.63 22.23 -10.37
N TYR A 93 10.72 21.54 -10.06
CA TYR A 93 11.12 21.23 -8.69
C TYR A 93 12.42 21.96 -8.33
N GLY A 94 12.41 22.64 -7.18
CA GLY A 94 13.59 23.26 -6.59
C GLY A 94 14.06 22.49 -5.37
N TYR A 95 15.37 22.28 -5.27
CA TYR A 95 15.99 21.49 -4.22
C TYR A 95 17.02 22.29 -3.42
N SER A 96 17.13 21.96 -2.13
CA SER A 96 18.25 22.38 -1.28
C SER A 96 19.57 21.77 -1.76
N ALA A 97 20.70 22.29 -1.28
CA ALA A 97 22.01 21.69 -1.47
C ALA A 97 22.14 20.25 -0.90
N THR A 98 21.20 19.83 -0.04
CA THR A 98 21.15 18.49 0.54
C THR A 98 20.13 17.57 -0.14
N GLY A 99 19.56 17.97 -1.28
CA GLY A 99 18.61 17.16 -2.07
C GLY A 99 17.17 17.14 -1.53
N ARG A 100 16.85 17.95 -0.51
CA ARG A 100 15.46 18.15 -0.02
C ARG A 100 14.65 18.98 -1.01
N LEU A 101 13.39 18.61 -1.23
CA LEU A 101 12.45 19.37 -2.05
C LEU A 101 12.04 20.66 -1.30
N GLU A 102 12.38 21.82 -1.86
CA GLU A 102 12.15 23.14 -1.24
C GLU A 102 11.07 23.96 -1.94
N SER A 103 10.79 23.70 -3.22
CA SER A 103 9.68 24.37 -3.89
C SER A 103 9.18 23.57 -5.08
N VAL A 104 7.89 23.78 -5.39
CA VAL A 104 7.24 23.30 -6.60
C VAL A 104 6.67 24.50 -7.32
N ARG A 105 7.03 24.67 -8.59
CA ARG A 105 6.39 25.65 -9.48
C ARG A 105 5.47 24.92 -10.45
N THR A 106 4.21 25.29 -10.49
CA THR A 106 3.21 24.73 -11.39
C THR A 106 2.90 25.74 -12.49
N LEU A 107 3.08 25.30 -13.73
CA LEU A 107 2.90 26.07 -14.95
C LEU A 107 1.77 25.46 -15.80
N ALA A 108 0.77 26.26 -16.17
CA ALA A 108 -0.27 25.96 -17.15
C ALA A 108 -0.63 27.26 -17.92
N PRO A 109 -1.43 27.23 -19.02
CA PRO A 109 -1.71 28.42 -19.84
C PRO A 109 -2.13 29.68 -19.07
N ASP A 110 -2.89 29.51 -17.98
CA ASP A 110 -3.38 30.60 -17.12
C ASP A 110 -2.93 30.45 -15.65
N LEU A 111 -1.88 29.66 -15.38
CA LEU A 111 -1.40 29.38 -14.03
C LEU A 111 0.14 29.42 -13.97
N ASP A 112 0.68 30.27 -13.10
CA ASP A 112 2.09 30.24 -12.69
C ASP A 112 2.15 30.47 -11.19
N ILE A 113 2.21 29.38 -10.43
CA ILE A 113 2.26 29.42 -8.97
C ILE A 113 3.50 28.70 -8.48
N ARG A 114 4.12 29.23 -7.42
CA ARG A 114 5.24 28.58 -6.73
C ARG A 114 4.84 28.35 -5.28
N ILE A 115 4.90 27.11 -4.85
CA ILE A 115 4.63 26.71 -3.47
C ILE A 115 5.97 26.37 -2.81
N PRO A 116 6.39 27.08 -1.75
CA PRO A 116 7.56 26.73 -0.96
C PRO A 116 7.27 25.59 0.02
N TYR A 117 8.28 24.77 0.29
CA TYR A 117 8.26 23.69 1.27
C TYR A 117 9.38 23.88 2.28
N ALA A 118 9.22 24.90 3.12
CA ALA A 118 10.18 25.20 4.17
C ALA A 118 10.23 24.06 5.19
N THR A 119 11.44 23.59 5.50
CA THR A 119 11.68 22.62 6.56
C THR A 119 12.76 23.12 7.51
N ASP A 120 12.67 22.72 8.77
CA ASP A 120 13.74 22.94 9.73
C ASP A 120 14.95 22.03 9.45
N PRO A 121 16.09 22.20 10.15
CA PRO A 121 17.26 21.34 9.94
C PRO A 121 17.00 19.84 10.11
N ALA A 122 16.00 19.46 10.92
CA ALA A 122 15.59 18.06 11.13
C ALA A 122 14.56 17.57 10.10
N GLY A 123 14.13 18.41 9.15
CA GLY A 123 13.20 18.04 8.08
C GLY A 123 11.71 18.17 8.46
N ASN A 124 11.38 18.81 9.58
CA ASN A 124 9.99 19.09 9.93
C ASN A 124 9.48 20.26 9.11
N ARG A 125 8.27 20.16 8.54
CA ARG A 125 7.65 21.30 7.84
C ARG A 125 7.48 22.49 8.79
N LEU A 126 7.86 23.66 8.31
CA LEU A 126 7.65 24.93 9.00
C LEU A 126 6.34 25.57 8.50
N PRO A 127 5.70 26.45 9.31
CA PRO A 127 4.56 27.24 8.87
C PRO A 127 4.89 28.01 7.59
N ASP A 128 3.94 28.05 6.66
CA ASP A 128 4.11 28.81 5.42
C ASP A 128 4.34 30.30 5.73
N PRO A 129 5.49 30.88 5.32
CA PRO A 129 5.78 32.29 5.57
C PRO A 129 4.75 33.25 4.95
N GLU A 130 4.07 32.87 3.87
CA GLU A 130 3.03 33.71 3.26
C GLU A 130 1.75 33.75 4.12
N LEU A 131 1.39 32.63 4.75
CA LEU A 131 0.22 32.54 5.65
C LEU A 131 0.53 32.98 7.09
N HIS A 132 1.79 32.86 7.49
CA HIS A 132 2.28 33.17 8.84
C HIS A 132 3.57 34.01 8.79
N PRO A 133 3.52 35.25 8.25
CA PRO A 133 4.70 36.10 8.09
C PRO A 133 5.34 36.50 9.43
N ASP A 134 4.56 36.49 10.51
CA ASP A 134 5.02 36.81 11.86
C ASP A 134 5.59 35.60 12.62
N SER A 135 5.60 34.41 12.00
CA SER A 135 6.16 33.20 12.61
C SER A 135 7.67 33.35 12.79
N THR A 136 8.13 33.23 14.03
CA THR A 136 9.58 33.20 14.37
C THR A 136 10.10 31.78 14.57
N LEU A 137 9.26 30.78 14.28
CA LEU A 137 9.59 29.37 14.49
C LEU A 137 10.64 28.91 13.47
N THR A 138 11.78 28.45 13.97
CA THR A 138 12.89 27.96 13.15
C THR A 138 13.09 26.45 13.25
N ALA A 139 12.58 25.82 14.31
CA ALA A 139 12.61 24.37 14.49
C ALA A 139 11.54 23.91 15.49
N TRP A 140 11.08 22.67 15.33
CA TRP A 140 10.13 22.05 16.25
C TRP A 140 10.85 21.28 17.37
N PRO A 141 10.51 21.51 18.65
CA PRO A 141 11.00 20.69 19.75
C PRO A 141 10.64 19.21 19.56
N ASP A 142 11.59 18.31 19.86
CA ASP A 142 11.43 16.85 19.80
C ASP A 142 10.91 16.32 18.44
N ASN A 143 11.09 17.08 17.36
CA ASN A 143 10.50 16.83 16.04
C ASN A 143 8.97 16.72 16.05
N ARG A 144 8.26 17.35 16.99
CA ARG A 144 6.79 17.30 17.09
C ARG A 144 6.18 18.59 16.56
N ILE A 145 5.46 18.51 15.44
CA ILE A 145 4.73 19.66 14.89
C ILE A 145 3.50 19.90 15.76
N ALA A 146 3.46 20.99 16.50
CA ALA A 146 2.36 21.28 17.42
C ALA A 146 1.21 22.06 16.75
N GLU A 147 1.46 22.74 15.62
CA GLU A 147 0.42 23.43 14.85
C GLU A 147 0.84 23.64 13.39
N ASP A 148 -0.14 23.80 12.50
CA ASP A 148 0.03 24.28 11.14
C ASP A 148 -1.08 25.26 10.75
N ALA A 149 -1.23 25.56 9.45
CA ALA A 149 -2.26 26.48 8.96
C ALA A 149 -3.70 26.04 9.28
N HIS A 150 -3.94 24.75 9.48
CA HIS A 150 -5.26 24.14 9.59
C HIS A 150 -5.54 23.52 10.95
N TYR A 151 -4.53 23.03 11.68
CA TYR A 151 -4.75 22.25 12.89
C TYR A 151 -3.74 22.56 14.01
N VAL A 152 -4.16 22.26 15.23
CA VAL A 152 -3.32 22.11 16.43
C VAL A 152 -3.21 20.62 16.77
N TYR A 153 -2.03 20.19 17.18
CA TYR A 153 -1.66 18.78 17.38
C TYR A 153 -1.13 18.54 18.78
N HIS A 154 -1.59 17.47 19.42
CA HIS A 154 -1.09 17.03 20.73
C HIS A 154 -0.59 15.60 20.68
N TYR A 155 0.51 15.35 21.40
CA TYR A 155 1.19 14.06 21.45
C TYR A 155 1.26 13.54 22.88
N ASP A 156 1.25 12.22 23.05
CA ASP A 156 1.49 11.59 24.35
C ASP A 156 2.98 11.53 24.73
N GLU A 157 3.27 10.96 25.90
CA GLU A 157 4.64 10.78 26.42
C GLU A 157 5.51 9.91 25.51
N TYR A 158 4.91 9.00 24.73
CA TYR A 158 5.58 8.17 23.74
C TYR A 158 5.73 8.88 22.39
N GLY A 159 5.26 10.12 22.26
CA GLY A 159 5.33 10.91 21.04
C GLY A 159 4.31 10.51 19.97
N ARG A 160 3.25 9.77 20.29
CA ARG A 160 2.17 9.44 19.33
C ARG A 160 1.16 10.57 19.32
N LEU A 161 0.68 10.95 18.13
CA LEU A 161 -0.37 11.95 17.99
C LEU A 161 -1.66 11.47 18.65
N THR A 162 -2.14 12.13 19.69
CA THR A 162 -3.38 11.76 20.39
C THR A 162 -4.55 12.65 20.04
N GLU A 163 -4.29 13.90 19.64
CA GLU A 163 -5.34 14.85 19.28
C GLU A 163 -4.94 15.71 18.08
N LYS A 164 -5.90 15.97 17.18
CA LYS A 164 -5.80 16.94 16.09
C LYS A 164 -7.07 17.79 16.06
N THR A 165 -6.95 19.09 16.23
CA THR A 165 -8.09 20.00 16.37
C THR A 165 -8.04 21.11 15.33
N ASP A 166 -9.17 21.44 14.71
CA ASP A 166 -9.29 22.54 13.75
C ASP A 166 -8.73 23.85 14.36
N ARG A 167 -7.81 24.52 13.66
CA ARG A 167 -7.22 25.79 14.10
C ARG A 167 -8.13 26.94 13.71
N ILE A 168 -8.63 27.68 14.69
CA ILE A 168 -9.45 28.88 14.48
C ILE A 168 -8.58 30.12 14.69
N PRO A 169 -8.40 30.98 13.66
CA PRO A 169 -7.59 32.19 13.79
C PRO A 169 -8.10 33.14 14.88
N THR A 170 -7.16 33.80 15.57
CA THR A 170 -7.45 34.79 16.61
C THR A 170 -8.35 35.91 16.09
N GLY A 171 -9.46 36.18 16.77
CA GLY A 171 -10.40 37.25 16.40
C GLY A 171 -11.54 36.82 15.46
N VAL A 172 -11.51 35.59 14.94
CA VAL A 172 -12.66 34.96 14.29
C VAL A 172 -13.59 34.42 15.39
N ILE A 173 -14.90 34.72 15.29
CA ILE A 173 -15.89 34.08 16.17
C ILE A 173 -15.73 32.59 15.97
N ARG A 174 -15.57 31.84 17.07
CA ARG A 174 -15.74 30.38 17.04
C ARG A 174 -17.14 30.10 16.55
N THR A 175 -17.30 29.94 15.24
CA THR A 175 -18.39 29.19 14.69
C THR A 175 -18.10 27.78 15.17
N ASP A 176 -18.71 27.45 16.30
CA ASP A 176 -19.25 26.16 16.74
C ASP A 176 -18.91 24.88 15.93
N ASP A 177 -18.62 24.96 14.63
CA ASP A 177 -18.20 23.87 13.75
C ASP A 177 -16.80 23.25 14.03
N GLU A 178 -16.06 23.65 15.06
CA GLU A 178 -14.73 23.11 15.41
C GLU A 178 -14.78 21.58 15.58
N ARG A 179 -13.86 20.88 14.91
CA ARG A 179 -13.75 19.42 15.00
C ARG A 179 -12.46 19.02 15.69
N THR A 180 -12.59 18.08 16.62
CA THR A 180 -11.47 17.45 17.30
C THR A 180 -11.41 15.98 16.93
N HIS A 181 -10.24 15.54 16.49
CA HIS A 181 -9.92 14.14 16.26
C HIS A 181 -9.16 13.59 17.46
N HIS A 182 -9.55 12.43 17.97
CA HIS A 182 -8.80 11.70 18.98
C HIS A 182 -8.31 10.36 18.43
N TYR A 183 -7.07 10.02 18.77
CA TYR A 183 -6.36 8.83 18.30
C TYR A 183 -5.91 7.98 19.49
N HIS A 184 -6.24 6.70 19.47
CA HIS A 184 -5.94 5.77 20.56
C HIS A 184 -5.19 4.56 20.05
N TYR A 185 -4.18 4.16 20.83
CA TYR A 185 -3.21 3.15 20.41
C TYR A 185 -3.19 1.96 21.37
N ASP A 186 -2.81 0.79 20.84
CA ASP A 186 -2.50 -0.36 21.69
C ASP A 186 -1.08 -0.27 22.29
N SER A 187 -0.70 -1.29 23.06
CA SER A 187 0.63 -1.42 23.67
C SER A 187 1.76 -1.64 22.66
N GLN A 188 1.43 -1.94 21.39
CA GLN A 188 2.39 -2.02 20.29
C GLN A 188 2.42 -0.72 19.46
N HIS A 189 1.82 0.35 19.98
CA HIS A 189 1.77 1.67 19.34
C HIS A 189 1.02 1.70 17.99
N ARG A 190 0.09 0.76 17.77
CA ARG A 190 -0.76 0.73 16.57
C ARG A 190 -2.08 1.46 16.85
N LEU A 191 -2.55 2.26 15.89
CA LEU A 191 -3.82 2.99 16.01
C LEU A 191 -4.99 2.01 16.01
N VAL A 192 -5.68 1.85 17.14
CA VAL A 192 -6.79 0.88 17.27
C VAL A 192 -8.17 1.53 17.32
N PHE A 193 -8.23 2.81 17.69
CA PHE A 193 -9.48 3.57 17.73
C PHE A 193 -9.25 5.04 17.36
N HIS A 194 -10.15 5.58 16.57
CA HIS A 194 -10.21 6.99 16.23
C HIS A 194 -11.64 7.50 16.37
N THR A 195 -11.81 8.72 16.87
CA THR A 195 -13.10 9.41 16.88
C THR A 195 -12.92 10.85 16.43
N ARG A 196 -13.89 11.38 15.69
CA ARG A 196 -13.97 12.80 15.37
C ARG A 196 -15.23 13.37 15.99
N ILE A 197 -15.05 14.37 16.84
CA ILE A 197 -16.09 14.99 17.66
C ILE A 197 -16.34 16.41 17.17
N GLN A 198 -17.59 16.83 17.19
CA GLN A 198 -18.03 18.21 17.01
C GLN A 198 -19.12 18.47 18.04
N HIS A 199 -19.04 19.58 18.78
CA HIS A 199 -19.99 19.89 19.87
C HIS A 199 -20.10 18.85 21.00
N GLY A 200 -19.00 18.14 21.30
CA GLY A 200 -19.04 17.04 22.28
C GLY A 200 -19.77 15.79 21.78
N GLU A 201 -20.26 15.80 20.52
CA GLU A 201 -20.96 14.68 19.90
C GLU A 201 -20.07 13.99 18.84
N PRO A 202 -19.99 12.65 18.83
CA PRO A 202 -19.19 11.94 17.84
C PRO A 202 -19.84 12.02 16.44
N LEU A 203 -19.07 12.50 15.46
CA LEU A 203 -19.46 12.50 14.05
C LEU A 203 -19.09 11.19 13.36
N VAL A 204 -17.95 10.62 13.74
CA VAL A 204 -17.48 9.33 13.23
C VAL A 204 -16.63 8.64 14.28
N GLU A 205 -16.79 7.33 14.39
CA GLU A 205 -15.91 6.46 15.16
C GLU A 205 -15.36 5.38 14.24
N SER A 206 -14.09 5.02 14.43
CA SER A 206 -13.47 3.92 13.70
C SER A 206 -12.60 3.06 14.59
N ARG A 207 -12.65 1.75 14.35
CA ARG A 207 -11.85 0.74 15.05
C ARG A 207 -11.07 -0.10 14.05
N TYR A 208 -9.82 -0.38 14.36
CA TYR A 208 -8.90 -1.11 13.50
C TYR A 208 -8.45 -2.40 14.18
N LEU A 209 -8.40 -3.49 13.42
CA LEU A 209 -7.96 -4.81 13.89
C LEU A 209 -6.70 -5.22 13.13
N TYR A 210 -5.73 -5.76 13.86
CA TYR A 210 -4.43 -6.15 13.33
C TYR A 210 -4.13 -7.62 13.61
N ASP A 211 -3.40 -8.27 12.72
CA ASP A 211 -2.83 -9.58 12.96
C ASP A 211 -1.55 -9.51 13.85
N PRO A 212 -0.99 -10.65 14.28
CA PRO A 212 0.23 -10.68 15.09
C PRO A 212 1.47 -10.06 14.42
N LEU A 213 1.50 -9.96 13.08
CA LEU A 213 2.56 -9.31 12.31
C LEU A 213 2.30 -7.82 12.07
N GLY A 214 1.25 -7.25 12.68
CA GLY A 214 0.89 -5.84 12.55
C GLY A 214 0.15 -5.49 11.26
N ARG A 215 -0.35 -6.48 10.49
CA ARG A 215 -1.20 -6.22 9.30
C ARG A 215 -2.59 -5.86 9.72
N ARG A 216 -3.10 -4.72 9.26
CA ARG A 216 -4.52 -4.41 9.42
C ARG A 216 -5.38 -5.46 8.72
N MET A 217 -6.15 -6.23 9.48
CA MET A 217 -7.06 -7.27 8.99
C MET A 217 -8.46 -6.75 8.75
N ALA A 218 -8.90 -5.75 9.52
CA ALA A 218 -10.22 -5.16 9.33
C ALA A 218 -10.28 -3.72 9.86
N LYS A 219 -11.29 -3.00 9.40
CA LYS A 219 -11.78 -1.78 10.05
C LYS A 219 -13.30 -1.78 10.16
N ARG A 220 -13.79 -1.08 11.18
CA ARG A 220 -15.20 -0.82 11.43
C ARG A 220 -15.39 0.67 11.57
N VAL A 221 -16.37 1.25 10.87
CA VAL A 221 -16.63 2.69 10.91
C VAL A 221 -18.11 2.94 11.20
N TRP A 222 -18.37 3.71 12.25
CA TRP A 222 -19.70 4.21 12.60
C TRP A 222 -19.78 5.67 12.22
N ARG A 223 -20.82 6.07 11.49
CA ARG A 223 -21.01 7.46 11.05
C ARG A 223 -22.27 8.02 11.65
N ARG A 224 -22.24 9.30 12.00
CA ARG A 224 -23.42 10.00 12.49
C ARG A 224 -24.42 10.15 11.35
N GLU A 225 -25.58 9.55 11.52
CA GLU A 225 -26.67 9.53 10.55
C GLU A 225 -28.00 9.88 11.22
N ARG A 226 -28.98 10.25 10.40
CA ARG A 226 -30.34 10.52 10.85
C ARG A 226 -31.11 9.20 10.86
N ASP A 227 -31.66 8.82 12.01
CA ASP A 227 -32.51 7.64 12.10
C ASP A 227 -33.95 7.93 11.60
N LEU A 228 -34.80 6.89 11.58
CA LEU A 228 -36.20 6.99 11.14
C LEU A 228 -37.06 7.95 11.98
N THR A 229 -36.61 8.30 13.19
CA THR A 229 -37.30 9.27 14.08
C THR A 229 -36.81 10.70 13.87
N GLY A 230 -35.77 10.88 13.04
CA GLY A 230 -35.12 12.16 12.81
C GLY A 230 -33.98 12.46 13.79
N TRP A 231 -33.65 11.54 14.71
CA TRP A 231 -32.59 11.70 15.69
C TRP A 231 -31.20 11.49 15.05
N MET A 232 -30.23 12.30 15.44
CA MET A 232 -28.85 12.23 14.95
C MET A 232 -27.98 11.43 15.92
N SER A 233 -27.54 10.25 15.52
CA SER A 233 -26.65 9.39 16.32
C SER A 233 -25.71 8.59 15.43
N LEU A 234 -24.66 8.00 16.00
CA LEU A 234 -23.84 7.04 15.26
C LEU A 234 -24.71 5.88 14.76
N SER A 235 -24.40 5.40 13.55
CA SER A 235 -25.09 4.29 12.91
C SER A 235 -25.18 3.10 13.85
N ARG A 236 -26.31 2.36 13.82
CA ARG A 236 -26.45 1.18 14.70
C ARG A 236 -25.50 0.04 14.31
N LYS A 237 -25.22 -0.08 13.02
CA LYS A 237 -24.27 -1.04 12.46
C LYS A 237 -23.08 -0.29 11.86
N PRO A 238 -21.84 -0.78 12.05
CA PRO A 238 -20.68 -0.22 11.38
C PRO A 238 -20.66 -0.60 9.89
N GLU A 239 -20.03 0.26 9.10
CA GLU A 239 -19.42 -0.13 7.83
C GLU A 239 -18.22 -1.04 8.15
N GLU A 240 -18.23 -2.29 7.70
CA GLU A 240 -17.10 -3.21 7.87
C GLU A 240 -16.26 -3.29 6.58
N THR A 241 -14.94 -3.35 6.74
CA THR A 241 -14.01 -3.65 5.66
C THR A 241 -12.95 -4.62 6.12
N TRP A 242 -12.77 -5.70 5.37
CA TRP A 242 -11.79 -6.75 5.61
C TRP A 242 -10.64 -6.67 4.62
N TYR A 243 -9.45 -7.01 5.10
CA TYR A 243 -8.20 -6.85 4.38
C TYR A 243 -7.44 -8.18 4.30
N GLY A 244 -7.04 -8.55 3.08
CA GLY A 244 -6.20 -9.71 2.81
C GLY A 244 -4.83 -9.29 2.28
N TRP A 245 -3.79 -10.04 2.66
CA TRP A 245 -2.40 -9.67 2.43
C TRP A 245 -1.61 -10.80 1.76
N ASP A 246 -0.69 -10.43 0.87
CA ASP A 246 0.38 -11.29 0.35
C ASP A 246 1.73 -10.73 0.82
N GLY A 247 2.37 -11.39 1.79
CA GLY A 247 3.50 -10.83 2.52
C GLY A 247 3.10 -9.50 3.16
N ASP A 248 3.71 -8.41 2.67
CA ASP A 248 3.46 -7.03 3.10
C ASP A 248 2.58 -6.20 2.15
N ARG A 249 2.08 -6.79 1.07
CA ARG A 249 1.20 -6.11 0.09
C ARG A 249 -0.26 -6.38 0.40
N LEU A 250 -1.06 -5.32 0.39
CA LEU A 250 -2.51 -5.41 0.59
C LEU A 250 -3.19 -5.89 -0.70
N THR A 251 -3.53 -7.17 -0.79
CA THR A 251 -4.03 -7.75 -2.04
C THR A 251 -5.54 -7.88 -2.11
N THR A 252 -6.24 -7.77 -0.98
CA THR A 252 -7.71 -7.86 -0.95
C THR A 252 -8.30 -6.79 -0.04
N VAL A 253 -9.32 -6.11 -0.54
CA VAL A 253 -10.23 -5.24 0.24
C VAL A 253 -11.63 -5.77 0.01
N GLN A 254 -12.34 -6.11 1.08
CA GLN A 254 -13.69 -6.67 1.00
C GLN A 254 -14.64 -5.90 1.92
N THR A 255 -15.72 -5.39 1.35
CA THR A 255 -16.84 -4.78 2.06
C THR A 255 -18.02 -5.74 2.05
N ASP A 256 -19.17 -5.30 2.56
CA ASP A 256 -20.43 -6.05 2.49
C ASP A 256 -20.96 -6.21 1.06
N THR A 257 -20.57 -5.32 0.14
CA THR A 257 -21.09 -5.30 -1.24
C THR A 257 -20.09 -5.83 -2.26
N THR A 258 -18.79 -5.58 -2.08
CA THR A 258 -17.79 -5.88 -3.10
C THR A 258 -16.50 -6.44 -2.51
N ARG A 259 -15.81 -7.25 -3.31
CA ARG A 259 -14.43 -7.67 -3.10
C ARG A 259 -13.56 -7.10 -4.21
N ILE A 260 -12.55 -6.33 -3.83
CA ILE A 260 -11.51 -5.84 -4.72
C ILE A 260 -10.24 -6.63 -4.44
N GLN A 261 -9.68 -7.22 -5.48
CA GLN A 261 -8.37 -7.85 -5.45
C GLN A 261 -7.39 -7.02 -6.28
N THR A 262 -6.21 -6.77 -5.72
CA THR A 262 -5.16 -6.00 -6.37
C THR A 262 -3.97 -6.89 -6.66
N VAL A 263 -3.56 -6.93 -7.92
CA VAL A 263 -2.29 -7.52 -8.34
C VAL A 263 -1.27 -6.41 -8.48
N TYR A 264 -0.15 -6.54 -7.79
CA TYR A 264 0.98 -5.61 -7.85
C TYR A 264 1.97 -6.04 -8.91
N GLN A 265 2.77 -5.10 -9.42
CA GLN A 265 3.94 -5.48 -10.20
C GLN A 265 4.86 -6.38 -9.34
N PRO A 266 5.53 -7.38 -9.94
CA PRO A 266 6.42 -8.28 -9.20
C PRO A 266 7.51 -7.49 -8.46
N GLY A 267 7.73 -7.83 -7.19
CA GLY A 267 8.75 -7.18 -6.38
C GLY A 267 8.54 -5.69 -6.11
N SER A 268 7.32 -5.16 -6.25
CA SER A 268 7.05 -3.75 -5.92
C SER A 268 5.72 -3.54 -5.19
N PHE A 269 5.51 -2.31 -4.73
CA PHE A 269 4.26 -1.81 -4.15
C PHE A 269 3.41 -1.01 -5.15
N THR A 270 3.78 -1.03 -6.43
CA THR A 270 3.02 -0.39 -7.51
C THR A 270 1.86 -1.30 -7.92
N PRO A 271 0.60 -0.89 -7.69
CA PRO A 271 -0.54 -1.68 -8.11
C PRO A 271 -0.59 -1.73 -9.64
N LEU A 272 -1.00 -2.88 -10.20
CA LEU A 272 -1.08 -3.10 -11.63
C LEU A 272 -2.50 -3.40 -12.07
N ILE A 273 -3.13 -4.45 -11.54
CA ILE A 273 -4.50 -4.84 -11.92
C ILE A 273 -5.43 -4.76 -10.72
N ARG A 274 -6.59 -4.14 -10.94
CA ARG A 274 -7.76 -4.16 -10.06
C ARG A 274 -8.75 -5.20 -10.60
N VAL A 275 -9.17 -6.12 -9.75
CA VAL A 275 -10.27 -7.03 -10.05
C VAL A 275 -11.35 -6.82 -9.02
N GLU A 276 -12.50 -6.34 -9.45
CA GLU A 276 -13.66 -6.15 -8.61
C GLU A 276 -14.69 -7.25 -8.88
N THR A 277 -15.23 -7.82 -7.82
CA THR A 277 -16.28 -8.84 -7.86
C THR A 277 -17.35 -8.46 -6.85
N GLU A 278 -18.60 -8.40 -7.29
CA GLU A 278 -19.73 -8.16 -6.40
C GLU A 278 -19.94 -9.39 -5.50
N ASN A 279 -20.28 -9.18 -4.23
CA ASN A 279 -20.37 -10.29 -3.27
C ASN A 279 -21.47 -11.30 -3.66
N GLY A 280 -22.58 -10.85 -4.24
CA GLY A 280 -23.61 -11.74 -4.79
C GLY A 280 -23.08 -12.62 -5.93
N GLU A 281 -22.22 -12.10 -6.80
CA GLU A 281 -21.55 -12.91 -7.85
C GLU A 281 -20.58 -13.92 -7.26
N ARG A 282 -19.90 -13.56 -6.17
CA ARG A 282 -19.02 -14.47 -5.44
C ARG A 282 -19.81 -15.60 -4.77
N GLU A 283 -20.99 -15.31 -4.24
CA GLU A 283 -21.88 -16.29 -3.61
C GLU A 283 -22.38 -17.33 -4.62
N LYS A 284 -22.68 -16.92 -5.86
CA LYS A 284 -23.03 -17.86 -6.96
C LYS A 284 -21.91 -18.86 -7.28
N ALA A 285 -20.65 -18.54 -6.96
CA ALA A 285 -19.54 -19.46 -7.13
C ALA A 285 -19.30 -20.41 -5.94
N GLN A 286 -20.04 -20.23 -4.84
CA GLN A 286 -20.07 -21.26 -3.81
C GLN A 286 -20.79 -22.48 -4.37
N ARG A 287 -20.13 -23.63 -4.22
CA ARG A 287 -20.61 -24.91 -4.70
C ARG A 287 -20.40 -25.95 -3.61
N ARG A 288 -21.31 -26.90 -3.56
CA ARG A 288 -21.14 -28.08 -2.71
C ARG A 288 -20.12 -29.01 -3.37
N SER A 289 -19.28 -29.61 -2.55
CA SER A 289 -18.49 -30.78 -2.96
C SER A 289 -19.41 -31.93 -3.33
N LEU A 290 -18.88 -32.88 -4.09
CA LEU A 290 -19.56 -34.13 -4.42
C LEU A 290 -20.01 -34.85 -3.13
N ALA A 291 -19.15 -34.85 -2.10
CA ALA A 291 -19.47 -35.44 -0.81
C ALA A 291 -20.65 -34.72 -0.12
N GLU A 292 -20.63 -33.39 -0.03
CA GLU A 292 -21.73 -32.61 0.56
C GLU A 292 -23.04 -32.80 -0.18
N LYS A 293 -23.02 -32.79 -1.52
CA LYS A 293 -24.21 -33.01 -2.32
C LYS A 293 -24.81 -34.39 -2.08
N LEU A 294 -23.99 -35.44 -2.11
CA LEU A 294 -24.44 -36.81 -1.85
C LEU A 294 -24.95 -37.01 -0.41
N GLN A 295 -24.30 -36.39 0.58
CA GLN A 295 -24.77 -36.40 1.97
C GLN A 295 -26.14 -35.72 2.12
N GLN A 296 -26.39 -34.65 1.37
CA GLN A 296 -27.63 -33.88 1.48
C GLN A 296 -28.79 -34.51 0.69
N GLU A 297 -28.51 -35.13 -0.45
CA GLU A 297 -29.50 -35.85 -1.27
C GLU A 297 -29.93 -37.18 -0.62
N GLY A 298 -29.07 -37.79 0.20
CA GLY A 298 -29.46 -38.87 1.11
C GLY A 298 -29.91 -40.16 0.43
N SER A 299 -30.73 -40.93 1.15
CA SER A 299 -31.43 -42.15 0.67
C SER A 299 -32.73 -41.75 -0.09
N GLU A 300 -33.44 -42.71 -0.69
CA GLU A 300 -34.68 -42.50 -1.49
C GLU A 300 -35.75 -41.61 -0.81
N ASP A 301 -35.71 -41.48 0.52
CA ASP A 301 -36.64 -40.64 1.32
C ASP A 301 -36.19 -39.16 1.49
N GLY A 302 -35.06 -38.76 0.92
CA GLY A 302 -34.55 -37.37 0.95
C GLY A 302 -33.99 -36.90 2.30
N HIS A 303 -33.77 -37.83 3.24
CA HIS A 303 -33.11 -37.54 4.52
C HIS A 303 -31.58 -37.61 4.37
N GLY A 304 -30.90 -36.52 4.71
CA GLY A 304 -29.44 -36.43 4.61
C GLY A 304 -28.71 -37.46 5.48
N VAL A 305 -27.57 -37.95 4.98
CA VAL A 305 -26.71 -38.96 5.62
C VAL A 305 -25.35 -38.34 5.92
N VAL A 306 -24.77 -38.66 7.08
CA VAL A 306 -23.40 -38.23 7.43
C VAL A 306 -22.41 -39.31 7.01
N PHE A 307 -21.44 -38.95 6.18
CA PHE A 307 -20.39 -39.86 5.72
C PHE A 307 -19.20 -39.89 6.70
N PRO A 308 -18.53 -41.05 6.86
CA PRO A 308 -17.24 -41.12 7.53
C PRO A 308 -16.19 -40.25 6.83
N ALA A 309 -15.26 -39.68 7.59
CA ALA A 309 -14.22 -38.77 7.06
C ALA A 309 -13.38 -39.37 5.93
N GLU A 310 -13.14 -40.69 5.99
CA GLU A 310 -12.40 -41.44 4.97
C GLU A 310 -13.14 -41.44 3.61
N LEU A 311 -14.47 -41.59 3.64
CA LEU A 311 -15.30 -41.55 2.44
C LEU A 311 -15.39 -40.14 1.87
N VAL A 312 -15.49 -39.11 2.73
CA VAL A 312 -15.43 -37.71 2.30
C VAL A 312 -14.10 -37.44 1.58
N GLY A 313 -12.97 -37.85 2.16
CA GLY A 313 -11.66 -37.68 1.53
C GLY A 313 -11.49 -38.45 0.21
N LEU A 314 -12.13 -39.61 0.06
CA LEU A 314 -12.16 -40.35 -1.21
C LEU A 314 -12.98 -39.63 -2.28
N LEU A 315 -14.18 -39.14 -1.91
CA LEU A 315 -15.06 -38.41 -2.82
C LEU A 315 -14.46 -37.07 -3.23
N ASP A 316 -13.80 -36.35 -2.32
CA ASP A 316 -13.12 -35.08 -2.61
C ASP A 316 -11.95 -35.30 -3.58
N ARG A 317 -11.16 -36.36 -3.38
CA ARG A 317 -10.08 -36.75 -4.29
C ARG A 317 -10.64 -37.09 -5.67
N LEU A 318 -11.67 -37.92 -5.72
CA LEU A 318 -12.31 -38.35 -6.95
C LEU A 318 -12.92 -37.16 -7.71
N GLU A 319 -13.58 -36.23 -7.02
CA GLU A 319 -14.07 -35.00 -7.62
C GLU A 319 -12.93 -34.21 -8.26
N GLY A 320 -11.80 -34.06 -7.56
CA GLY A 320 -10.60 -33.42 -8.09
C GLY A 320 -10.07 -34.10 -9.35
N GLU A 321 -9.97 -35.43 -9.34
CA GLU A 321 -9.53 -36.23 -10.48
C GLU A 321 -10.48 -36.12 -11.69
N ILE A 322 -11.80 -36.15 -11.46
CA ILE A 322 -12.80 -35.99 -12.51
C ILE A 322 -12.69 -34.61 -13.14
N ARG A 323 -12.58 -33.55 -12.32
CA ARG A 323 -12.44 -32.17 -12.81
C ARG A 323 -11.15 -31.94 -13.60
N ALA A 324 -10.07 -32.60 -13.22
CA ALA A 324 -8.80 -32.57 -13.94
C ALA A 324 -8.75 -33.51 -15.15
N ASN A 325 -9.85 -34.25 -15.42
CA ASN A 325 -9.94 -35.26 -16.48
C ASN A 325 -8.82 -36.32 -16.39
N CYS A 326 -8.44 -36.71 -15.16
CA CYS A 326 -7.31 -37.59 -14.88
C CYS A 326 -7.63 -38.66 -13.82
N VAL A 327 -8.82 -39.27 -13.90
CA VAL A 327 -9.27 -40.31 -12.95
C VAL A 327 -8.33 -41.50 -12.90
N SER A 328 -7.79 -41.76 -11.71
CA SER A 328 -6.79 -42.78 -11.44
C SER A 328 -7.34 -44.20 -11.60
N SER A 329 -6.45 -45.17 -11.83
CA SER A 329 -6.83 -46.59 -11.90
C SER A 329 -7.43 -47.08 -10.57
N GLU A 330 -6.90 -46.61 -9.45
CA GLU A 330 -7.40 -46.89 -8.10
C GLU A 330 -8.85 -46.41 -7.94
N SER A 331 -9.11 -45.14 -8.26
CA SER A 331 -10.46 -44.57 -8.23
C SER A 331 -11.44 -45.31 -9.15
N ARG A 332 -11.00 -45.70 -10.35
CA ARG A 332 -11.83 -46.50 -11.28
C ARG A 332 -12.15 -47.88 -10.72
N GLN A 333 -11.17 -48.54 -10.10
CA GLN A 333 -11.38 -49.86 -9.50
C GLN A 333 -12.32 -49.78 -8.29
N TRP A 334 -12.16 -48.77 -7.44
CA TRP A 334 -13.06 -48.51 -6.31
C TRP A 334 -14.50 -48.25 -6.79
N LEU A 335 -14.69 -47.39 -7.80
CA LEU A 335 -16.01 -47.16 -8.40
C LEU A 335 -16.63 -48.44 -8.95
N ALA A 336 -15.84 -49.27 -9.64
CA ALA A 336 -16.31 -50.55 -10.18
C ALA A 336 -16.74 -51.53 -9.07
N GLN A 337 -16.01 -51.59 -7.95
CA GLN A 337 -16.41 -52.39 -6.77
C GLN A 337 -17.73 -51.90 -6.18
N CYS A 338 -17.99 -50.59 -6.22
CA CYS A 338 -19.24 -49.98 -5.78
C CYS A 338 -20.36 -50.03 -6.83
N GLY A 339 -20.12 -50.55 -8.04
CA GLY A 339 -21.11 -50.55 -9.13
C GLY A 339 -21.43 -49.16 -9.71
N LEU A 340 -20.50 -48.21 -9.58
CA LEU A 340 -20.62 -46.84 -10.06
C LEU A 340 -19.70 -46.60 -11.27
N THR A 341 -20.03 -45.58 -12.08
CA THR A 341 -19.20 -45.13 -13.19
C THR A 341 -18.72 -43.70 -12.98
N VAL A 342 -17.62 -43.34 -13.65
CA VAL A 342 -17.08 -41.98 -13.62
C VAL A 342 -18.10 -40.99 -14.17
N GLU A 343 -18.78 -41.34 -15.26
CA GLU A 343 -19.78 -40.50 -15.92
C GLU A 343 -20.97 -40.21 -14.99
N ARG A 344 -21.40 -41.23 -14.22
CA ARG A 344 -22.49 -41.07 -13.25
C ARG A 344 -22.12 -40.11 -12.13
N LEU A 345 -20.90 -40.20 -11.59
CA LEU A 345 -20.46 -39.24 -10.56
C LEU A 345 -20.14 -37.88 -11.14
N ALA A 346 -19.59 -37.79 -12.35
CA ALA A 346 -19.38 -36.54 -13.05
C ALA A 346 -20.69 -35.77 -13.25
N ALA A 347 -21.79 -36.46 -13.54
CA ALA A 347 -23.12 -35.85 -13.63
C ALA A 347 -23.65 -35.31 -12.29
N GLN A 348 -23.12 -35.81 -11.16
CA GLN A 348 -23.47 -35.30 -9.83
C GLN A 348 -22.61 -34.11 -9.40
N ILE A 349 -21.45 -33.91 -10.01
CA ILE A 349 -20.56 -32.78 -9.68
C ILE A 349 -21.22 -31.46 -10.11
N GLU A 350 -21.37 -30.52 -9.16
CA GLU A 350 -21.88 -29.18 -9.48
C GLU A 350 -20.92 -28.45 -10.44
N PRO A 351 -21.44 -27.79 -11.49
CA PRO A 351 -20.61 -27.06 -12.44
C PRO A 351 -19.85 -25.92 -11.76
N VAL A 352 -18.67 -25.59 -12.28
CA VAL A 352 -17.92 -24.42 -11.79
C VAL A 352 -18.54 -23.17 -12.40
N TYR A 353 -19.09 -22.30 -11.56
CA TYR A 353 -19.46 -20.95 -11.96
C TYR A 353 -18.24 -20.02 -11.86
N LEU A 354 -17.99 -19.26 -12.93
CA LEU A 354 -16.98 -18.19 -12.94
C LEU A 354 -17.70 -16.86 -12.66
N PRO A 355 -17.47 -16.22 -11.49
CA PRO A 355 -18.07 -14.94 -11.18
C PRO A 355 -17.77 -13.89 -12.24
N GLU A 356 -18.73 -13.02 -12.51
CA GLU A 356 -18.49 -11.81 -13.28
C GLU A 356 -17.52 -10.89 -12.54
N ARG A 357 -16.59 -10.28 -13.29
CA ARG A 357 -15.53 -9.44 -12.71
C ARG A 357 -15.34 -8.20 -13.56
N LYS A 358 -15.14 -7.07 -12.88
CA LYS A 358 -14.73 -5.81 -13.51
C LYS A 358 -13.23 -5.65 -13.36
N ILE A 359 -12.50 -5.64 -14.47
CA ILE A 359 -11.04 -5.56 -14.50
C ILE A 359 -10.62 -4.15 -14.92
N HIS A 360 -9.66 -3.58 -14.19
CA HIS A 360 -9.03 -2.32 -14.56
C HIS A 360 -7.52 -2.40 -14.41
N LEU A 361 -6.80 -1.69 -15.27
CA LEU A 361 -5.38 -1.39 -15.09
C LEU A 361 -5.23 -0.14 -14.23
N TYR A 362 -4.33 -0.20 -13.26
CA TYR A 362 -3.79 0.97 -12.58
C TYR A 362 -2.77 1.66 -13.47
N HIS A 363 -3.13 2.82 -14.03
CA HIS A 363 -2.14 3.74 -14.58
C HIS A 363 -1.57 4.57 -13.43
N CYS A 364 -0.28 4.39 -13.17
CA CYS A 364 0.44 5.07 -12.10
C CYS A 364 1.46 6.06 -12.66
N ASP A 365 1.86 7.04 -11.86
CA ASP A 365 3.04 7.84 -12.14
C ASP A 365 4.34 7.02 -12.00
N HIS A 366 5.47 7.67 -12.26
CA HIS A 366 6.81 7.06 -12.11
C HIS A 366 7.08 6.52 -10.71
N ARG A 367 6.35 6.99 -9.69
CA ARG A 367 6.53 6.52 -8.32
C ARG A 367 5.75 5.28 -7.98
N GLY A 368 4.71 4.99 -8.76
CA GLY A 368 3.70 3.98 -8.45
C GLY A 368 2.45 4.52 -7.76
N LEU A 369 2.25 5.85 -7.73
CA LEU A 369 1.00 6.48 -7.27
C LEU A 369 -0.07 6.34 -8.36
N PRO A 370 -1.24 5.74 -8.09
CA PRO A 370 -2.32 5.64 -9.06
C PRO A 370 -2.85 7.01 -9.51
N LEU A 371 -2.85 7.25 -10.81
CA LEU A 371 -3.43 8.45 -11.44
C LEU A 371 -4.76 8.16 -12.14
N ALA A 372 -4.94 6.93 -12.65
CA ALA A 372 -6.16 6.52 -13.31
C ALA A 372 -6.41 5.01 -13.21
N LEU A 373 -7.67 4.62 -13.32
CA LEU A 373 -8.11 3.25 -13.58
C LEU A 373 -8.61 3.15 -15.01
N ILE A 374 -7.96 2.31 -15.81
CA ILE A 374 -8.27 2.10 -17.23
C ILE A 374 -9.04 0.79 -17.40
N SER A 375 -10.21 0.82 -18.04
CA SER A 375 -10.97 -0.40 -18.35
C SER A 375 -10.29 -1.21 -19.46
N GLU A 376 -10.73 -2.46 -19.67
CA GLU A 376 -10.21 -3.32 -20.75
C GLU A 376 -10.44 -2.74 -22.16
N ASP A 377 -11.35 -1.77 -22.31
CA ASP A 377 -11.63 -1.06 -23.55
C ASP A 377 -10.81 0.24 -23.69
N GLY A 378 -9.89 0.51 -22.77
CA GLY A 378 -9.02 1.71 -22.81
C GLY A 378 -9.66 2.98 -22.23
N ASN A 379 -10.87 2.89 -21.67
CA ASN A 379 -11.58 4.04 -21.11
C ASN A 379 -11.09 4.37 -19.69
N THR A 380 -10.94 5.65 -19.37
CA THR A 380 -10.73 6.10 -17.97
C THR A 380 -12.01 5.92 -17.16
N ALA A 381 -12.00 4.99 -16.21
CA ALA A 381 -13.12 4.75 -15.30
C ALA A 381 -13.03 5.57 -14.00
N TRP A 382 -11.82 6.00 -13.63
CA TRP A 382 -11.52 6.85 -12.48
C TRP A 382 -10.20 7.56 -12.73
N SER A 383 -10.06 8.81 -12.29
CA SER A 383 -8.76 9.49 -12.25
C SER A 383 -8.64 10.49 -11.11
N ALA A 384 -7.41 10.84 -10.74
CA ALA A 384 -7.15 11.83 -9.71
C ALA A 384 -5.83 12.58 -9.94
N GLU A 385 -5.77 13.79 -9.40
CA GLU A 385 -4.58 14.62 -9.37
C GLU A 385 -4.08 14.75 -7.93
N TYR A 386 -2.76 14.73 -7.76
CA TYR A 386 -2.10 14.75 -6.45
C TYR A 386 -0.99 15.78 -6.40
N ASP A 387 -0.68 16.26 -5.20
CA ASP A 387 0.60 16.90 -4.95
C ASP A 387 1.73 15.88 -4.74
N GLU A 388 2.94 16.37 -4.49
CA GLU A 388 4.13 15.54 -4.39
C GLU A 388 4.14 14.68 -3.11
N TRP A 389 3.36 15.06 -2.09
CA TRP A 389 3.22 14.34 -0.81
C TRP A 389 1.96 13.45 -0.78
N GLY A 390 1.24 13.36 -1.90
CA GLY A 390 0.10 12.48 -2.07
C GLY A 390 -1.23 13.06 -1.55
N ASN A 391 -1.33 14.36 -1.26
CA ASN A 391 -2.63 15.00 -1.07
C ASN A 391 -3.41 14.94 -2.39
N GLN A 392 -4.66 14.45 -2.33
CA GLN A 392 -5.54 14.43 -3.50
C GLN A 392 -6.10 15.83 -3.73
N LEU A 393 -5.73 16.44 -4.86
CA LEU A 393 -6.15 17.78 -5.24
C LEU A 393 -7.48 17.76 -5.99
N ASN A 394 -7.68 16.74 -6.84
CA ASN A 394 -8.89 16.54 -7.62
C ASN A 394 -9.18 15.05 -7.84
N GLU A 395 -10.45 14.71 -8.06
CA GLU A 395 -10.91 13.37 -8.39
C GLU A 395 -12.05 13.40 -9.41
N GLU A 396 -11.92 12.60 -10.47
CA GLU A 396 -12.99 12.30 -11.42
C GLU A 396 -13.40 10.83 -11.24
N ASN A 397 -14.59 10.59 -10.66
CA ASN A 397 -15.09 9.26 -10.34
C ASN A 397 -16.57 9.06 -10.76
N PRO A 398 -16.88 9.03 -12.07
CA PRO A 398 -18.25 8.93 -12.58
C PRO A 398 -18.93 7.59 -12.26
N HIS A 399 -18.14 6.56 -11.96
CA HIS A 399 -18.63 5.20 -11.69
C HIS A 399 -18.62 4.84 -10.19
N HIS A 400 -18.36 5.80 -9.30
CA HIS A 400 -18.30 5.60 -7.85
C HIS A 400 -17.39 4.44 -7.42
N LEU A 401 -16.27 4.26 -8.11
CA LEU A 401 -15.30 3.22 -7.82
C LEU A 401 -14.58 3.49 -6.49
N HIS A 402 -14.43 2.45 -5.68
CA HIS A 402 -13.60 2.52 -4.49
C HIS A 402 -12.12 2.37 -4.87
N GLN A 403 -11.38 3.49 -4.76
CA GLN A 403 -9.94 3.57 -4.99
C GLN A 403 -9.22 4.20 -3.79
N PRO A 404 -8.71 3.39 -2.84
CA PRO A 404 -8.12 3.93 -1.62
C PRO A 404 -6.59 4.05 -1.70
N TYR A 405 -5.91 3.54 -2.73
CA TYR A 405 -4.45 3.58 -2.78
C TYR A 405 -3.92 5.01 -2.96
N ARG A 406 -2.75 5.28 -2.38
CA ARG A 406 -2.03 6.56 -2.44
C ARG A 406 -0.59 6.30 -2.88
N LEU A 407 0.41 6.95 -2.28
CA LEU A 407 1.82 6.63 -2.53
C LEU A 407 2.06 5.14 -2.24
N PRO A 408 3.10 4.51 -2.82
CA PRO A 408 3.34 3.08 -2.67
C PRO A 408 3.23 2.61 -1.21
N GLY A 409 2.49 1.53 -0.98
CA GLY A 409 2.23 0.98 0.37
C GLY A 409 1.08 1.63 1.14
N GLN A 410 0.55 2.76 0.67
CA GLN A 410 -0.40 3.57 1.42
C GLN A 410 -1.87 3.37 1.00
N GLN A 411 -2.76 3.40 2.00
CA GLN A 411 -4.21 3.35 1.84
C GLN A 411 -4.90 4.50 2.58
N TYR A 412 -5.71 5.28 1.88
CA TYR A 412 -6.51 6.36 2.47
C TYR A 412 -7.66 5.83 3.32
N ASP A 413 -7.73 6.34 4.56
CA ASP A 413 -8.86 6.17 5.45
C ASP A 413 -9.66 7.47 5.55
N LYS A 414 -10.78 7.51 4.81
CA LYS A 414 -11.69 8.66 4.76
C LYS A 414 -12.16 9.13 6.14
N GLU A 415 -12.31 8.20 7.08
CA GLU A 415 -12.79 8.51 8.43
C GLU A 415 -11.80 9.34 9.25
N SER A 416 -10.50 9.12 9.11
CA SER A 416 -9.45 9.79 9.90
C SER A 416 -8.73 10.89 9.11
N GLY A 417 -8.80 10.85 7.78
CA GLY A 417 -8.03 11.72 6.90
C GLY A 417 -6.59 11.21 6.67
N LEU A 418 -6.20 10.10 7.31
CA LEU A 418 -4.83 9.59 7.30
C LEU A 418 -4.64 8.48 6.27
N TYR A 419 -3.39 8.26 5.89
CA TYR A 419 -3.00 7.17 5.01
C TYR A 419 -2.35 6.06 5.84
N TYR A 420 -3.03 4.92 5.95
CA TYR A 420 -2.46 3.72 6.55
C TYR A 420 -1.31 3.21 5.67
N ASN A 421 -0.11 3.13 6.23
CA ASN A 421 1.12 2.70 5.56
C ASN A 421 1.80 1.62 6.38
N ARG A 422 1.20 0.42 6.32
CA ARG A 422 1.56 -0.80 7.04
C ARG A 422 1.93 -0.64 8.52
N HIS A 423 3.12 -0.17 8.85
CA HIS A 423 3.58 -0.01 10.23
C HIS A 423 3.14 1.30 10.88
N ARG A 424 2.83 2.33 10.07
CA ARG A 424 2.49 3.67 10.56
C ARG A 424 1.31 4.29 9.82
N TYR A 425 0.78 5.38 10.36
CA TYR A 425 -0.19 6.23 9.67
C TYR A 425 0.51 7.52 9.24
N TYR A 426 0.37 7.85 7.96
CA TYR A 426 0.93 9.03 7.31
C TYR A 426 -0.12 10.13 7.22
N ASP A 427 0.26 11.35 7.59
CA ASP A 427 -0.51 12.56 7.39
C ASP A 427 0.08 13.33 6.20
N PRO A 428 -0.61 13.39 5.05
CA PRO A 428 -0.11 14.07 3.86
C PRO A 428 -0.09 15.60 4.00
N LEU A 429 -0.88 16.19 4.92
CA LEU A 429 -0.86 17.63 5.19
C LEU A 429 0.38 18.05 5.97
N GLN A 430 0.87 17.21 6.87
CA GLN A 430 2.16 17.40 7.52
C GLN A 430 3.34 16.83 6.71
N GLY A 431 3.04 15.97 5.72
CA GLY A 431 4.05 15.29 4.93
C GLY A 431 4.86 14.28 5.75
N ARG A 432 4.29 13.68 6.80
CA ARG A 432 5.03 12.85 7.77
C ARG A 432 4.14 11.81 8.48
N TYR A 433 4.74 10.92 9.28
CA TYR A 433 4.02 9.95 10.10
C TYR A 433 3.55 10.53 11.44
N ILE A 434 2.43 10.02 11.97
CA ILE A 434 1.84 10.51 13.23
C ILE A 434 2.36 9.79 14.49
N THR A 435 3.22 8.79 14.32
CA THR A 435 3.89 8.05 15.40
C THR A 435 5.39 7.95 15.12
N PRO A 436 6.23 7.85 16.16
CA PRO A 436 7.65 7.57 15.98
C PRO A 436 7.89 6.25 15.26
N ASP A 437 9.04 6.16 14.59
CA ASP A 437 9.46 5.00 13.83
C ASP A 437 9.65 3.78 14.75
N PRO A 438 8.96 2.65 14.50
CA PRO A 438 9.12 1.45 15.32
C PRO A 438 10.52 0.82 15.20
N ILE A 439 11.30 1.12 14.15
CA ILE A 439 12.72 0.71 14.07
C ILE A 439 13.68 1.72 14.71
N GLY A 440 13.15 2.80 15.30
CA GLY A 440 13.90 3.81 16.04
C GLY A 440 14.92 4.55 15.18
N LEU A 441 16.10 4.83 15.73
CA LEU A 441 17.16 5.59 15.04
C LEU A 441 17.67 4.94 13.75
N ARG A 442 17.31 3.68 13.48
CA ARG A 442 17.61 3.04 12.19
C ARG A 442 16.86 3.68 11.02
N GLY A 443 15.65 4.21 11.26
CA GLY A 443 14.89 4.98 10.26
C GLY A 443 15.34 6.45 10.16
N GLY A 444 16.37 6.84 10.93
CA GLY A 444 16.92 8.20 10.95
C GLY A 444 16.70 8.95 12.27
N TRP A 445 17.25 10.17 12.33
CA TRP A 445 17.20 11.02 13.53
C TRP A 445 15.82 11.63 13.77
N ASN A 446 15.06 11.89 12.70
CA ASN A 446 13.68 12.33 12.79
C ASN A 446 12.74 11.13 12.69
N MET A 447 12.25 10.66 13.84
CA MET A 447 11.45 9.43 13.94
C MET A 447 10.08 9.50 13.25
N TYR A 448 9.64 10.65 12.76
CA TYR A 448 8.35 10.79 12.08
C TYR A 448 8.50 11.02 10.58
N GLN A 449 9.74 11.11 10.08
CA GLN A 449 10.02 11.57 8.73
C GLN A 449 9.44 10.62 7.67
N TYR A 450 8.76 11.20 6.68
CA TYR A 450 8.64 10.63 5.34
C TYR A 450 9.74 11.25 4.47
N PRO A 451 10.22 10.61 3.39
CA PRO A 451 11.27 11.16 2.55
C PRO A 451 11.05 12.64 2.18
N LEU A 452 12.07 13.48 2.41
CA LEU A 452 12.03 14.93 2.13
C LEU A 452 12.13 15.24 0.62
N ASN A 453 12.26 14.21 -0.20
CA ASN A 453 12.17 14.25 -1.65
C ASN A 453 11.16 13.17 -2.10
N PRO A 454 9.85 13.39 -1.88
CA PRO A 454 8.82 12.38 -2.13
C PRO A 454 8.53 12.18 -3.62
N ILE A 455 9.19 12.96 -4.50
CA ILE A 455 9.12 12.78 -5.95
C ILE A 455 10.09 11.72 -6.48
N GLN A 456 11.17 11.42 -5.74
CA GLN A 456 12.16 10.42 -6.13
C GLN A 456 12.32 9.29 -5.10
N VAL A 457 11.86 9.50 -3.86
CA VAL A 457 12.05 8.56 -2.76
C VAL A 457 10.69 8.23 -2.14
N ILE A 458 10.48 6.94 -1.85
CA ILE A 458 9.23 6.42 -1.28
C ILE A 458 9.51 5.61 -0.01
N ASP A 459 8.51 5.45 0.86
CA ASP A 459 8.57 4.52 1.99
C ASP A 459 7.34 3.59 1.95
N PRO A 460 7.44 2.43 1.28
CA PRO A 460 6.31 1.52 1.11
C PRO A 460 5.91 0.72 2.35
N MET A 461 6.76 0.71 3.38
CA MET A 461 6.53 -0.06 4.60
C MET A 461 6.17 0.83 5.79
N GLY A 462 6.38 2.14 5.68
CA GLY A 462 6.34 3.04 6.81
C GLY A 462 7.47 2.78 7.81
N LEU A 463 8.68 2.49 7.33
CA LEU A 463 9.84 2.17 8.17
C LEU A 463 11.13 2.84 7.70
N ASP A 464 11.40 2.79 6.39
CA ASP A 464 12.64 3.33 5.84
C ASP A 464 12.45 3.68 4.37
N ALA A 465 13.17 4.71 3.95
CA ALA A 465 13.13 5.27 2.63
C ALA A 465 13.88 4.40 1.61
N ILE A 466 13.27 4.19 0.45
CA ILE A 466 13.92 3.58 -0.70
C ILE A 466 13.84 4.51 -1.91
N GLU A 467 14.92 4.57 -2.70
CA GLU A 467 14.90 5.29 -3.98
C GLU A 467 13.95 4.60 -4.96
N ASN A 468 13.19 5.41 -5.70
CA ASN A 468 12.27 4.89 -6.71
C ASN A 468 13.04 4.54 -7.99
N MET A 469 13.04 3.26 -8.37
CA MET A 469 13.83 2.71 -9.48
C MET A 469 13.28 3.02 -10.88
N THR A 470 13.00 4.29 -11.20
CA THR A 470 12.90 4.75 -12.59
C THR A 470 14.27 4.97 -13.27
N SER A 471 15.34 4.74 -12.50
CA SER A 471 16.72 4.64 -12.95
C SER A 471 17.08 3.15 -13.02
N GLY A 472 17.37 2.59 -14.19
CA GLY A 472 17.58 1.15 -14.40
C GLY A 472 18.81 0.52 -13.72
N GLY A 473 18.94 0.58 -12.40
CA GLY A 473 20.01 -0.04 -11.62
C GLY A 473 19.73 -0.05 -10.11
N LEU A 474 20.08 -1.17 -9.47
CA LEU A 474 20.29 -1.48 -8.03
C LEU A 474 19.65 -0.59 -6.96
N ILE A 475 18.98 -1.24 -6.00
CA ILE A 475 18.44 -0.65 -4.77
C ILE A 475 19.60 -0.04 -3.97
N TYR A 476 19.61 1.28 -3.81
CA TYR A 476 20.31 1.94 -2.71
C TYR A 476 19.27 2.27 -1.64
N ALA A 477 19.41 1.68 -0.45
CA ALA A 477 18.72 2.21 0.72
C ALA A 477 19.32 3.59 1.01
N VAL A 478 18.48 4.61 1.18
CA VAL A 478 18.92 6.00 1.45
C VAL A 478 19.37 6.16 2.91
N SER A 479 19.83 5.09 3.55
CA SER A 479 20.68 5.20 4.74
C SER A 479 22.06 5.63 4.26
N GLY A 480 22.63 6.70 4.81
CA GLY A 480 23.89 7.33 4.38
C GLY A 480 25.17 6.47 4.47
N VAL A 481 25.15 5.25 3.92
CA VAL A 481 26.27 4.33 3.75
C VAL A 481 26.14 3.70 2.35
N PRO A 482 27.10 3.89 1.43
CA PRO A 482 27.06 3.26 0.12
C PRO A 482 27.24 1.75 0.26
N GLY A 483 26.22 0.96 -0.11
CA GLY A 483 26.27 -0.50 -0.07
C GLY A 483 25.31 -1.14 -1.07
N LEU A 484 25.85 -2.05 -1.89
CA LEU A 484 25.21 -2.72 -3.03
C LEU A 484 24.13 -3.72 -2.57
N ILE A 485 22.84 -3.42 -2.71
CA ILE A 485 21.76 -4.41 -2.52
C ILE A 485 21.31 -4.94 -3.88
N ALA A 486 21.64 -6.21 -4.15
CA ALA A 486 21.22 -6.92 -5.36
C ALA A 486 19.69 -7.10 -5.40
N ALA A 487 19.12 -6.89 -6.60
CA ALA A 487 17.69 -6.71 -6.89
C ALA A 487 16.79 -7.97 -6.76
N ASN A 488 16.99 -8.84 -5.77
CA ASN A 488 16.19 -10.07 -5.62
C ASN A 488 15.58 -10.33 -4.23
N SER A 489 15.51 -9.35 -3.33
CA SER A 489 14.88 -9.59 -2.02
C SER A 489 14.21 -8.36 -1.41
N ILE A 490 13.03 -7.98 -1.91
CA ILE A 490 12.05 -7.19 -1.13
C ILE A 490 11.22 -8.11 -0.20
N THR A 491 11.52 -9.41 -0.17
CA THR A 491 10.89 -10.38 0.73
C THR A 491 11.93 -10.93 1.72
N ASN A 492 11.79 -10.55 2.99
CA ASN A 492 12.45 -11.08 4.22
C ASN A 492 13.46 -10.15 4.92
N SER A 493 12.98 -9.06 5.53
CA SER A 493 13.80 -8.21 6.41
C SER A 493 14.06 -8.77 7.82
N ALA A 494 13.69 -10.03 8.12
CA ALA A 494 14.00 -10.67 9.41
C ALA A 494 15.12 -11.72 9.35
N TYR A 495 15.38 -12.34 8.19
CA TYR A 495 16.25 -13.54 8.11
C TYR A 495 17.69 -13.27 7.61
N GLN A 496 17.95 -12.16 6.91
CA GLN A 496 19.30 -11.82 6.44
C GLN A 496 20.16 -11.07 7.47
N PHE A 497 19.60 -10.72 8.64
CA PHE A 497 20.22 -9.81 9.61
C PHE A 497 21.43 -10.37 10.39
N GLY A 498 21.78 -11.65 10.19
CA GLY A 498 22.91 -12.29 10.87
C GLY A 498 24.27 -12.13 10.18
N TYR A 499 24.30 -11.87 8.86
CA TYR A 499 25.53 -12.05 8.07
C TYR A 499 26.33 -10.78 7.78
N ASP A 500 25.78 -9.58 7.97
CA ASP A 500 26.41 -8.34 7.46
C ASP A 500 26.95 -7.35 8.52
N MET A 501 27.02 -7.73 9.79
CA MET A 501 27.57 -6.83 10.83
C MET A 501 29.08 -6.57 10.74
N ASP A 502 29.84 -7.44 10.06
CA ASP A 502 31.29 -7.28 9.86
C ASP A 502 31.62 -6.42 8.63
N ALA A 503 30.70 -6.30 7.67
CA ALA A 503 30.88 -5.47 6.48
C ALA A 503 30.46 -3.99 6.70
N ILE A 504 29.58 -3.72 7.67
CA ILE A 504 28.93 -2.41 7.86
C ILE A 504 29.82 -1.36 8.55
N VAL A 505 30.80 -1.73 9.38
CA VAL A 505 31.56 -0.75 10.17
C VAL A 505 33.05 -1.07 10.21
N GLY A 506 33.76 -0.75 9.14
CA GLY A 506 35.22 -0.63 9.20
C GLY A 506 35.60 0.51 10.15
N GLY A 507 36.15 0.19 11.31
CA GLY A 507 36.55 1.17 12.33
C GLY A 507 37.67 0.65 13.22
N ALA A 508 38.56 1.55 13.64
CA ALA A 508 39.69 1.25 14.52
C ALA A 508 39.22 0.66 15.87
N HIS A 509 40.00 -0.28 16.42
CA HIS A 509 39.80 -0.84 17.76
C HIS A 509 39.66 0.29 18.81
N ASN A 510 38.62 0.20 19.66
CA ASN A 510 38.24 1.19 20.67
C ASN A 510 37.68 2.53 20.15
N GLY A 511 37.20 2.58 18.90
CA GLY A 511 36.49 3.74 18.36
C GLY A 511 35.01 3.84 18.78
N ALA A 512 34.31 4.85 18.27
CA ALA A 512 32.87 5.05 18.51
C ALA A 512 32.01 3.82 18.13
N ALA A 513 32.49 3.01 17.17
CA ALA A 513 31.87 1.75 16.76
C ALA A 513 31.91 0.68 17.86
N ASP A 514 33.02 0.54 18.59
CA ASP A 514 33.13 -0.39 19.72
C ASP A 514 32.31 0.09 20.91
N ALA A 515 32.23 1.41 21.13
CA ALA A 515 31.33 2.00 22.14
C ALA A 515 29.85 1.72 21.82
N MET A 516 29.44 1.79 20.56
CA MET A 516 28.09 1.38 20.12
C MET A 516 27.87 -0.13 20.24
N ARG A 517 28.85 -0.97 19.89
CA ARG A 517 28.77 -2.43 20.08
C ARG A 517 28.56 -2.77 21.55
N HIS A 518 29.33 -2.17 22.45
CA HIS A 518 29.17 -2.35 23.89
C HIS A 518 27.80 -1.87 24.38
N CYS A 519 27.34 -0.69 23.94
CA CYS A 519 26.03 -0.16 24.34
C CYS A 519 24.88 -1.05 23.84
N TYR A 520 24.94 -1.51 22.59
CA TYR A 520 23.96 -2.40 21.99
C TYR A 520 23.93 -3.78 22.65
N LEU A 521 25.10 -4.38 22.88
CA LEU A 521 25.23 -5.68 23.57
C LEU A 521 24.73 -5.58 25.01
N MET A 522 25.08 -4.52 25.74
CA MET A 522 24.59 -4.29 27.10
C MET A 522 23.08 -4.05 27.13
N CYS A 523 22.52 -3.33 26.15
CA CYS A 523 21.08 -3.08 26.06
C CYS A 523 20.30 -4.36 25.72
N ARG A 524 20.82 -5.20 24.81
CA ARG A 524 20.25 -6.54 24.52
C ARG A 524 20.39 -7.48 25.71
N MET A 525 21.55 -7.56 26.34
CA MET A 525 21.75 -8.41 27.53
C MET A 525 20.87 -7.98 28.70
N THR A 526 20.66 -6.67 28.89
CA THR A 526 19.75 -6.14 29.92
C THR A 526 18.29 -6.50 29.62
N LYS A 527 17.87 -6.42 28.35
CA LYS A 527 16.53 -6.85 27.93
C LYS A 527 16.30 -8.36 28.09
N THR A 528 17.33 -9.17 27.90
CA THR A 528 17.20 -10.64 27.90
C THR A 528 17.45 -11.27 29.28
N PHE A 529 18.37 -10.73 30.08
CA PHE A 529 18.84 -11.35 31.32
C PHE A 529 18.67 -10.46 32.57
N GLY A 530 18.17 -9.24 32.41
CA GLY A 530 18.04 -8.26 33.49
C GLY A 530 19.34 -7.50 33.79
N SER A 531 19.22 -6.29 34.35
CA SER A 531 20.34 -5.35 34.55
C SER A 531 21.45 -5.90 35.43
N THR A 532 21.11 -6.68 36.46
CA THR A 532 22.08 -7.23 37.42
C THR A 532 23.02 -8.27 36.79
N ILE A 533 22.51 -9.11 35.87
CA ILE A 533 23.32 -10.14 35.19
C ILE A 533 24.19 -9.50 34.10
N ALA A 534 23.63 -8.53 33.37
CA ALA A 534 24.37 -7.77 32.36
C ALA A 534 25.58 -7.02 32.95
N ASP A 535 25.44 -6.44 34.15
CA ASP A 535 26.51 -5.68 34.81
C ASP A 535 27.67 -6.56 35.34
N VAL A 536 27.40 -7.83 35.67
CA VAL A 536 28.44 -8.80 36.08
C VAL A 536 29.25 -9.31 34.89
N ILE A 537 28.61 -9.48 33.73
CA ILE A 537 29.26 -9.93 32.50
C ILE A 537 30.11 -8.80 31.90
N GLY A 538 29.59 -7.57 31.86
CA GLY A 538 30.30 -6.41 31.30
C GLY A 538 31.55 -5.97 32.08
N LYS A 539 31.72 -6.40 33.34
CA LYS A 539 32.93 -6.13 34.14
C LYS A 539 34.05 -7.15 33.94
N LYS A 540 33.80 -8.24 33.21
CA LYS A 540 34.77 -9.34 32.98
C LYS A 540 35.17 -9.51 31.50
N SER A 541 34.67 -8.67 30.61
CA SER A 541 34.97 -8.66 29.16
C SER A 541 35.92 -7.54 28.79
#